data_AF-A0A060ZNU0-F1
#
_entry.id   AF-A0A060ZNU0-F1
#
_cell.length_a   1.000
_cell.length_b   1.000
_cell.length_c   1.000
_cell.angle_alpha   90.00
_cell.angle_beta   90.00
_cell.angle_gamma   90.00
#
_symmetry.space_group_name_H-M   'P 1'
#
loop_
_entity.id
_entity.type
_entity.pdbx_description
1 polymer ?
#
loop_
_entity_poly.entity_id
_entity_poly.type
_entity_poly.pdbx_seq_one_letter_code
_entity_poly.pdbx_strand_id
1 'polypeptide(L)'
;METISFYLSDNQLPPGYLHKARTLTDTFIPSGASDTTLAALATASSLWIQTSHQILEQHYREEISHKYTILYNTPSFPDWQEAWYLGVTWAQKLLSEPLRDYLLQDIRDSLPKFYGNWPTRDNSPFQPPLTHCQPHSEDEGDTTLPRAHTSRPSPPPRTHGHPTPGRYPLKEDSTSPLPESSNTTTPETNISPIQQRTTRTLEAERQLQNTAFYQLIERPIYLRSTALIKRELLQMERKNLITKRQRDYLTGDTPTRRRCFYLLPKIHKDPSTWPLPFETPPGRPIISDCGSETYGISQRLDIHLRPLASKHNSHL
;
A
#
# COMPACT_ATOMS: atom_id res chain seq x y z
N MET A 1 -31.22 -1.88 -9.76
CA MET A 1 -30.38 -2.62 -8.79
C MET A 1 -31.09 -2.57 -7.46
N GLU A 2 -31.60 -3.70 -6.98
CA GLU A 2 -32.11 -3.78 -5.60
C GLU A 2 -30.96 -3.45 -4.65
N THR A 3 -31.21 -2.54 -3.70
CA THR A 3 -30.24 -2.17 -2.68
C THR A 3 -30.06 -3.35 -1.73
N ILE A 4 -28.98 -4.11 -1.90
CA ILE A 4 -28.63 -5.21 -1.00
C ILE A 4 -28.35 -4.62 0.39
N SER A 5 -29.23 -4.89 1.34
CA SER A 5 -29.06 -4.49 2.74
C SER A 5 -28.21 -5.54 3.46
N PHE A 6 -26.90 -5.31 3.54
CA PHE A 6 -26.07 -5.98 4.54
C PHE A 6 -26.44 -5.44 5.93
N TYR A 7 -26.67 -6.35 6.85
CA TYR A 7 -26.47 -6.08 8.27
C TYR A 7 -25.38 -7.06 8.69
N LEU A 8 -24.20 -6.53 9.03
CA LEU A 8 -23.19 -7.36 9.65
C LEU A 8 -23.69 -7.72 11.06
N SER A 9 -23.82 -9.02 11.33
CA SER A 9 -24.06 -9.51 12.68
C SER A 9 -22.74 -9.51 13.47
N ASP A 10 -22.82 -9.50 14.80
CA ASP A 10 -21.64 -9.55 15.68
C ASP A 10 -20.66 -10.69 15.34
N ASN A 11 -21.16 -11.79 14.76
CA ASN A 11 -20.39 -12.95 14.35
C ASN A 11 -19.63 -12.77 13.02
N GLN A 12 -19.87 -11.68 12.29
CA GLN A 12 -19.25 -11.39 11.00
C GLN A 12 -18.11 -10.36 11.10
N LEU A 13 -17.83 -9.86 12.30
CA LEU A 13 -16.72 -8.96 12.55
C LEU A 13 -15.36 -9.68 12.43
N PRO A 14 -14.29 -8.96 12.08
CA PRO A 14 -12.94 -9.52 12.06
C PRO A 14 -12.60 -10.19 13.40
N PRO A 15 -11.93 -11.37 13.38
CA PRO A 15 -11.55 -12.07 14.60
C PRO A 15 -10.79 -11.15 15.57
N GLY A 16 -11.29 -11.05 16.80
CA GLY A 16 -10.67 -10.24 17.85
C GLY A 16 -11.07 -8.75 17.86
N TYR A 17 -11.92 -8.28 16.94
CA TYR A 17 -12.42 -6.90 16.97
C TYR A 17 -13.24 -6.61 18.24
N LEU A 18 -14.23 -7.45 18.55
CA LEU A 18 -15.05 -7.31 19.77
C LEU A 18 -14.20 -7.46 21.04
N HIS A 19 -13.22 -8.35 21.02
CA HIS A 19 -12.29 -8.52 22.14
C HIS A 19 -11.48 -7.24 22.36
N LYS A 20 -10.85 -6.69 21.32
CA LYS A 20 -10.08 -5.44 21.40
C LYS A 20 -10.94 -4.24 21.79
N ALA A 21 -12.16 -4.16 21.28
CA ALA A 21 -13.10 -3.10 21.65
C ALA A 21 -13.46 -3.16 23.14
N ARG A 22 -13.76 -4.36 23.67
CA ARG A 22 -14.04 -4.56 25.10
C ARG A 22 -12.81 -4.29 25.96
N THR A 23 -11.63 -4.76 25.55
CA THR A 23 -10.37 -4.49 26.26
C THR A 23 -10.06 -3.00 26.32
N LEU A 24 -10.36 -2.24 25.27
CA LEU A 24 -10.20 -0.78 25.29
C LEU A 24 -11.10 -0.14 26.35
N THR A 25 -12.37 -0.56 26.43
CA THR A 25 -13.29 -0.08 27.48
C THR A 25 -12.74 -0.35 28.89
N ASP A 26 -12.19 -1.55 29.11
CA ASP A 26 -11.60 -1.93 30.41
C ASP A 26 -10.32 -1.13 30.72
N THR A 27 -9.56 -0.73 29.70
CA THR A 27 -8.30 0.00 29.85
C THR A 27 -8.51 1.47 30.24
N PHE A 28 -9.68 2.03 29.95
CA PHE A 28 -9.98 3.46 30.18
C PHE A 28 -10.78 3.75 31.44
N ILE A 29 -11.01 2.77 32.31
CA ILE A 29 -11.75 2.98 33.56
C ILE A 29 -10.88 3.81 34.54
N PRO A 30 -11.26 5.06 34.86
CA PRO A 30 -10.51 5.86 35.82
C PRO A 30 -10.61 5.25 37.22
N SER A 31 -9.52 5.30 37.99
CA SER A 31 -9.56 4.91 39.41
C SER A 31 -10.52 5.82 40.18
N GLY A 32 -11.58 5.25 40.76
CA GLY A 32 -12.60 6.01 41.52
C GLY A 32 -13.69 6.66 40.67
N ALA A 33 -13.95 6.15 39.46
CA ALA A 33 -15.05 6.63 38.63
C ALA A 33 -16.41 6.44 39.32
N SER A 34 -17.27 7.46 39.27
CA SER A 34 -18.65 7.38 39.73
C SER A 34 -19.49 6.48 38.81
N ASP A 35 -20.60 5.94 39.31
CA ASP A 35 -21.54 5.14 38.50
C ASP A 35 -22.03 5.89 37.25
N THR A 36 -22.24 7.21 37.36
CA THR A 36 -22.60 8.06 36.23
C THR A 36 -21.48 8.13 35.18
N THR A 37 -20.22 8.18 35.61
CA THR A 37 -19.05 8.16 34.73
C THR A 37 -18.91 6.80 34.03
N LEU A 38 -19.13 5.71 34.75
CA LEU A 38 -19.10 4.35 34.20
C LEU A 38 -20.21 4.15 33.15
N ALA A 39 -21.42 4.63 33.43
CA ALA A 39 -22.53 4.57 32.49
C ALA A 39 -22.24 5.38 31.21
N ALA A 40 -21.69 6.59 31.35
CA ALA A 40 -21.30 7.43 30.21
C ALA A 40 -20.21 6.77 29.35
N LEU A 41 -19.19 6.16 29.99
CA LEU A 41 -18.15 5.40 29.29
C LEU A 41 -18.71 4.18 28.57
N ALA A 42 -19.65 3.46 29.18
CA ALA A 42 -20.32 2.34 28.53
C ALA A 42 -21.08 2.79 27.29
N THR A 43 -21.90 3.85 27.37
CA THR A 43 -22.62 4.41 26.22
C THR A 43 -21.67 4.87 25.11
N ALA A 44 -20.60 5.59 25.46
CA ALA A 44 -19.60 6.03 24.49
C ALA A 44 -18.90 4.85 23.80
N SER A 45 -18.58 3.79 24.56
CA SER A 45 -17.98 2.58 24.00
C SER A 45 -18.92 1.86 23.03
N SER A 46 -20.21 1.75 23.35
CA SER A 46 -21.22 1.17 22.47
C SER A 46 -21.37 1.97 21.18
N LEU A 47 -21.42 3.31 21.28
CA LEU A 47 -21.50 4.18 20.11
C LEU A 47 -20.26 4.02 19.22
N TRP A 48 -19.07 3.98 19.81
CA TRP A 48 -17.83 3.79 19.06
C TRP A 48 -17.79 2.45 18.32
N ILE A 49 -18.21 1.37 18.97
CA ILE A 49 -18.35 0.04 18.35
C ILE A 49 -19.31 0.10 17.16
N GLN A 50 -20.46 0.73 17.34
CA GLN A 50 -21.48 0.86 16.29
C GLN A 50 -20.99 1.71 15.11
N THR A 51 -20.36 2.85 15.34
CA THR A 51 -19.84 3.70 14.27
C THR A 51 -18.72 3.00 13.51
N SER A 52 -17.81 2.34 14.23
CA SER A 52 -16.72 1.60 13.61
C SER A 52 -17.23 0.39 12.81
N HIS A 53 -18.32 -0.23 13.25
CA HIS A 53 -19.05 -1.25 12.49
C HIS A 53 -19.61 -0.69 11.18
N GLN A 54 -20.30 0.46 11.21
CA GLN A 54 -20.84 1.11 10.00
C GLN A 54 -19.74 1.50 9.00
N ILE A 55 -18.60 1.99 9.48
CA ILE A 55 -17.46 2.35 8.63
C ILE A 55 -16.88 1.11 7.95
N LEU A 56 -16.66 0.03 8.71
CA LEU A 56 -16.16 -1.22 8.15
C LEU A 56 -17.15 -1.80 7.13
N GLU A 57 -18.45 -1.79 7.45
CA GLU A 57 -19.49 -2.24 6.54
C GLU A 57 -19.48 -1.45 5.24
N GLN A 58 -19.46 -0.11 5.32
CA GLN A 58 -19.40 0.76 4.16
C GLN A 58 -18.14 0.51 3.31
N HIS A 59 -16.99 0.36 3.96
CA HIS A 59 -15.73 0.07 3.29
C HIS A 59 -15.79 -1.26 2.52
N TYR A 60 -16.27 -2.33 3.16
CA TYR A 60 -16.42 -3.62 2.50
C TYR A 60 -17.44 -3.57 1.36
N ARG A 61 -18.54 -2.81 1.51
CA ARG A 61 -19.52 -2.61 0.43
C ARG A 61 -18.91 -1.91 -0.77
N GLU A 62 -18.14 -0.85 -0.55
CA GLU A 62 -17.46 -0.11 -1.61
C GLU A 62 -16.41 -0.99 -2.31
N GLU A 63 -15.63 -1.75 -1.54
CA GLU A 63 -14.63 -2.65 -2.10
C GLU A 63 -15.30 -3.78 -2.91
N ILE A 64 -16.31 -4.43 -2.36
CA ILE A 64 -17.09 -5.47 -3.05
C ILE A 64 -17.75 -4.90 -4.32
N SER A 65 -18.38 -3.72 -4.24
CA SER A 65 -19.00 -3.05 -5.39
C SER A 65 -17.97 -2.71 -6.48
N HIS A 66 -16.79 -2.22 -6.10
CA HIS A 66 -15.70 -1.94 -7.02
C HIS A 66 -15.19 -3.23 -7.68
N LYS A 67 -15.04 -4.31 -6.92
CA LYS A 67 -14.65 -5.63 -7.44
C LYS A 67 -15.70 -6.22 -8.37
N TYR A 68 -16.98 -6.08 -8.06
CA TYR A 68 -18.07 -6.41 -8.96
C TYR A 68 -18.01 -5.60 -10.25
N THR A 69 -17.77 -4.29 -10.16
CA THR A 69 -17.61 -3.42 -11.32
C THR A 69 -16.46 -3.92 -12.22
N ILE A 70 -15.35 -4.36 -11.64
CA ILE A 70 -14.24 -4.97 -12.40
C ILE A 70 -14.68 -6.29 -13.05
N LEU A 71 -15.32 -7.19 -12.29
CA LEU A 71 -15.79 -8.47 -12.82
C LEU A 71 -16.78 -8.29 -13.99
N TYR A 72 -17.69 -7.32 -13.89
CA TYR A 72 -18.75 -7.10 -14.88
C TYR A 72 -18.31 -6.27 -16.09
N ASN A 73 -17.43 -5.29 -15.91
CA ASN A 73 -17.03 -4.38 -16.99
C ASN A 73 -15.76 -4.83 -17.71
N THR A 74 -15.11 -5.92 -17.27
CA THR A 74 -13.98 -6.50 -17.99
C THR A 74 -14.53 -7.33 -19.17
N PRO A 75 -14.40 -6.89 -20.43
CA PRO A 75 -15.01 -7.55 -21.60
C PRO A 75 -14.36 -8.90 -21.96
N SER A 76 -13.54 -9.45 -21.08
CA SER A 76 -12.46 -10.39 -21.42
C SER A 76 -12.48 -11.69 -20.63
N PHE A 77 -13.47 -11.91 -19.75
CA PHE A 77 -13.60 -13.23 -19.14
C PHE A 77 -14.27 -14.17 -20.16
N PRO A 78 -13.52 -15.13 -20.73
CA PRO A 78 -14.06 -16.03 -21.75
C PRO A 78 -14.99 -17.09 -21.14
N ASP A 79 -14.94 -17.30 -19.81
CA ASP A 79 -15.72 -18.30 -19.10
C ASP A 79 -16.05 -17.86 -17.65
N TRP A 80 -17.21 -18.25 -17.13
CA TRP A 80 -17.66 -17.98 -15.76
C TRP A 80 -16.73 -18.57 -14.70
N GLN A 81 -15.99 -19.63 -15.06
CA GLN A 81 -15.02 -20.30 -14.20
C GLN A 81 -13.87 -19.37 -13.78
N GLU A 82 -13.41 -18.51 -14.69
CA GLU A 82 -12.36 -17.54 -14.37
C GLU A 82 -12.86 -16.43 -13.44
N ALA A 83 -14.08 -15.93 -13.68
CA ALA A 83 -14.73 -14.95 -12.82
C ALA A 83 -14.99 -15.52 -11.40
N TRP A 84 -15.42 -16.79 -11.31
CA TRP A 84 -15.58 -17.50 -10.05
C TRP A 84 -14.25 -17.68 -9.33
N TYR A 85 -13.21 -18.16 -10.01
CA TYR A 85 -11.88 -18.35 -9.42
C TYR A 85 -11.29 -17.05 -8.88
N LEU A 86 -11.45 -15.96 -9.61
CA LEU A 86 -11.00 -14.64 -9.18
C LEU A 86 -11.78 -14.16 -7.93
N GLY A 87 -13.11 -14.32 -7.94
CA GLY A 87 -13.97 -14.02 -6.80
C GLY A 87 -13.61 -14.81 -5.54
N VAL A 88 -13.36 -16.12 -5.69
CA VAL A 88 -12.91 -17.00 -4.60
C VAL A 88 -11.55 -16.55 -4.06
N THR A 89 -10.61 -16.24 -4.94
CA THR A 89 -9.26 -15.80 -4.56
C THR A 89 -9.31 -14.48 -3.78
N TRP A 90 -10.19 -13.56 -4.16
CA TRP A 90 -10.40 -12.30 -3.43
C TRP A 90 -11.03 -12.54 -2.07
N ALA A 91 -12.11 -13.32 -2.01
CA ALA A 91 -12.81 -13.64 -0.77
C ALA A 91 -11.86 -14.30 0.25
N GLN A 92 -11.00 -15.22 -0.22
CA GLN A 92 -10.02 -15.89 0.64
C GLN A 92 -8.89 -14.98 1.14
N LYS A 93 -8.48 -13.96 0.36
CA LYS A 93 -7.36 -13.08 0.73
C LYS A 93 -7.77 -11.89 1.60
N LEU A 94 -9.01 -11.43 1.48
CA LEU A 94 -9.42 -10.13 2.01
C LEU A 94 -10.45 -10.22 3.16
N LEU A 95 -11.13 -11.37 3.32
CA LEU A 95 -12.26 -11.48 4.23
C LEU A 95 -12.02 -12.52 5.33
N SER A 96 -12.62 -12.27 6.51
CA SER A 96 -12.78 -13.28 7.56
C SER A 96 -13.68 -14.42 7.08
N GLU A 97 -13.63 -15.61 7.69
CA GLU A 97 -14.44 -16.76 7.25
C GLU A 97 -15.94 -16.43 7.06
N PRO A 98 -16.62 -15.73 8.00
CA PRO A 98 -18.05 -15.47 7.86
C PRO A 98 -18.38 -14.54 6.68
N LEU A 99 -17.52 -13.56 6.41
CA LEU A 99 -17.66 -12.63 5.29
C LEU A 99 -17.31 -13.28 3.96
N ARG A 100 -16.30 -14.16 3.98
CA ARG A 100 -15.89 -14.96 2.83
C ARG A 100 -17.03 -15.83 2.35
N ASP A 101 -17.68 -16.56 3.26
CA ASP A 101 -18.74 -17.50 2.90
C ASP A 101 -19.98 -16.76 2.36
N TYR A 102 -20.32 -15.61 2.94
CA TYR A 102 -21.37 -14.74 2.42
C TYR A 102 -21.06 -14.24 1.00
N LEU A 103 -19.86 -13.68 0.78
CA LEU A 103 -19.46 -13.17 -0.53
C LEU A 103 -19.42 -14.31 -1.57
N LEU A 104 -18.91 -15.48 -1.20
CA LEU A 104 -18.89 -16.65 -2.07
C LEU A 104 -20.32 -17.08 -2.47
N GLN A 105 -21.26 -17.03 -1.53
CA GLN A 105 -22.66 -17.34 -1.81
C GLN A 105 -23.30 -16.28 -2.72
N ASP A 106 -23.05 -14.99 -2.46
CA ASP A 106 -23.56 -13.89 -3.28
C ASP A 106 -23.00 -13.92 -4.72
N ILE A 107 -21.70 -14.17 -4.88
CA ILE A 107 -21.06 -14.39 -6.17
C ILE A 107 -21.70 -15.58 -6.89
N ARG A 108 -21.98 -16.67 -6.16
CA ARG A 108 -22.59 -17.90 -6.70
C ARG A 108 -24.02 -17.66 -7.18
N ASP A 109 -24.78 -16.85 -6.46
CA ASP A 109 -26.18 -16.55 -6.79
C ASP A 109 -26.29 -15.47 -7.90
N SER A 110 -25.28 -14.60 -7.98
CA SER A 110 -25.25 -13.50 -8.95
C SER A 110 -24.69 -13.91 -10.30
N LEU A 111 -23.58 -14.65 -10.37
CA LEU A 111 -22.92 -15.05 -11.63
C LEU A 111 -23.83 -15.73 -12.68
N PRO A 112 -24.77 -16.64 -12.34
CA PRO A 112 -25.66 -17.26 -13.34
C PRO A 112 -26.57 -16.24 -14.03
N LYS A 113 -26.92 -15.14 -13.36
CA LYS A 113 -27.75 -14.08 -13.94
C LYS A 113 -27.04 -13.33 -15.07
N PHE A 114 -25.71 -13.39 -15.11
CA PHE A 114 -24.89 -12.67 -16.10
C PHE A 114 -24.36 -13.58 -17.20
N TYR A 115 -23.94 -14.79 -16.87
CA TYR A 115 -23.32 -15.73 -17.81
C TYR A 115 -24.30 -16.79 -18.35
N GLY A 116 -25.56 -16.77 -17.92
CA GLY A 116 -26.58 -17.75 -18.32
C GLY A 116 -26.55 -19.03 -17.48
N ASN A 117 -27.09 -20.12 -18.04
CA ASN A 117 -27.28 -21.36 -17.31
C ASN A 117 -25.96 -21.90 -16.76
N TRP A 118 -25.87 -21.97 -15.43
CA TRP A 118 -24.87 -22.76 -14.72
C TRP A 118 -24.90 -24.18 -15.28
N PRO A 119 -23.77 -24.85 -15.53
CA PRO A 119 -23.81 -26.27 -15.81
C PRO A 119 -24.50 -26.96 -14.63
N THR A 120 -25.68 -27.53 -14.89
CA THR A 120 -26.41 -28.31 -13.91
C THR A 120 -25.47 -29.42 -13.45
N ARG A 121 -25.19 -29.37 -12.16
CA ARG A 121 -24.31 -30.24 -11.40
C ARG A 121 -24.52 -31.71 -11.79
N ASP A 122 -23.68 -32.26 -12.67
CA ASP A 122 -23.43 -33.69 -12.69
C ASP A 122 -22.58 -34.03 -11.45
N ASN A 123 -23.27 -34.11 -10.31
CA ASN A 123 -22.99 -34.75 -9.01
C ASN A 123 -21.57 -34.89 -8.43
N SER A 124 -20.52 -34.26 -8.96
CA SER A 124 -19.23 -34.19 -8.29
C SER A 124 -19.15 -32.96 -7.39
N PRO A 125 -18.83 -33.09 -6.09
CA PRO A 125 -18.51 -31.94 -5.25
C PRO A 125 -17.25 -31.27 -5.79
N PHE A 126 -17.41 -30.08 -6.35
CA PHE A 126 -16.30 -29.24 -6.78
C PHE A 126 -15.42 -28.92 -5.57
N GLN A 127 -14.30 -29.61 -5.43
CA GLN A 127 -13.29 -29.26 -4.44
C GLN A 127 -12.43 -28.14 -5.04
N PRO A 128 -12.30 -26.97 -4.37
CA PRO A 128 -11.25 -26.03 -4.76
C PRO A 128 -9.90 -26.76 -4.71
N PRO A 129 -8.94 -26.41 -5.58
CA PRO A 129 -7.63 -27.06 -5.55
C PRO A 129 -6.98 -26.82 -4.19
N LEU A 130 -6.99 -27.86 -3.35
CA LEU A 130 -6.28 -27.89 -2.08
C LEU A 130 -4.79 -27.85 -2.41
N THR A 131 -4.19 -26.67 -2.33
CA THR A 131 -2.72 -26.55 -2.26
C THR A 131 -2.31 -26.95 -0.85
N HIS A 132 -2.22 -28.26 -0.62
CA HIS A 132 -1.65 -28.81 0.60
C HIS A 132 -0.12 -28.76 0.48
N CYS A 133 0.47 -27.69 1.02
CA CYS A 133 1.86 -27.75 1.46
C CYS A 133 1.88 -28.55 2.76
N GLN A 134 2.31 -29.81 2.71
CA GLN A 134 2.75 -30.54 3.90
C GLN A 134 4.26 -30.73 3.88
N PRO A 135 4.91 -30.77 5.06
CA PRO A 135 6.36 -30.82 5.18
C PRO A 135 6.88 -32.24 4.90
N HIS A 136 8.01 -32.31 4.20
CA HIS A 136 8.78 -33.54 4.04
C HIS A 136 9.24 -34.05 5.41
N SER A 137 8.80 -35.25 5.79
CA SER A 137 9.50 -36.13 6.72
C SER A 137 10.42 -37.04 5.91
N GLU A 138 11.71 -36.99 6.22
CA GLU A 138 12.68 -37.99 5.80
C GLU A 138 12.47 -39.25 6.64
N ASP A 139 12.25 -40.41 5.99
CA ASP A 139 12.61 -41.69 6.60
C ASP A 139 13.02 -42.69 5.50
N GLU A 140 14.10 -43.41 5.80
CA GLU A 140 14.89 -44.28 4.93
C GLU A 140 14.36 -45.72 4.89
N GLY A 141 14.77 -46.50 3.87
CA GLY A 141 14.71 -47.97 3.86
C GLY A 141 13.95 -48.55 2.67
N ASP A 142 14.56 -48.63 1.49
CA ASP A 142 15.31 -49.78 0.96
C ASP A 142 14.44 -51.00 0.56
N THR A 143 14.12 -51.09 -0.74
CA THR A 143 13.82 -52.37 -1.41
C THR A 143 14.22 -52.30 -2.87
N THR A 144 14.90 -53.35 -3.32
CA THR A 144 15.67 -53.46 -4.56
C THR A 144 14.86 -54.09 -5.72
N LEU A 145 14.97 -53.47 -6.91
CA LEU A 145 14.87 -54.01 -8.31
C LEU A 145 13.50 -54.45 -8.92
N PRO A 146 13.34 -54.51 -10.28
CA PRO A 146 14.22 -54.09 -11.38
C PRO A 146 13.60 -53.15 -12.45
N ARG A 147 14.53 -52.34 -12.98
CA ARG A 147 14.66 -51.66 -14.28
C ARG A 147 13.80 -52.15 -15.47
N ALA A 148 13.02 -51.24 -16.04
CA ALA A 148 12.64 -51.26 -17.46
C ALA A 148 12.93 -49.88 -18.09
N HIS A 149 13.69 -49.90 -19.18
CA HIS A 149 14.14 -48.73 -19.93
C HIS A 149 12.99 -48.12 -20.75
N THR A 150 12.71 -46.83 -20.55
CA THR A 150 12.19 -45.97 -21.62
C THR A 150 12.86 -44.60 -21.57
N SER A 151 13.46 -44.25 -22.70
CA SER A 151 14.25 -43.07 -22.96
C SER A 151 13.38 -41.81 -22.93
N ARG A 152 13.75 -40.80 -22.15
CA ARG A 152 13.14 -39.46 -22.21
C ARG A 152 14.24 -38.40 -22.42
N PRO A 153 14.08 -37.46 -23.37
CA PRO A 153 15.12 -36.53 -23.75
C PRO A 153 15.42 -35.50 -22.65
N SER A 154 16.70 -35.14 -22.53
CA SER A 154 17.22 -34.13 -21.62
C SER A 154 16.58 -32.76 -21.87
N PRO A 155 16.17 -32.02 -20.82
CA PRO A 155 15.80 -30.62 -20.95
C PRO A 155 17.06 -29.76 -21.20
N PRO A 156 16.95 -28.67 -21.97
CA PRO A 156 18.09 -27.79 -22.23
C PRO A 156 18.53 -27.05 -20.95
N PRO A 157 19.80 -26.64 -20.85
CA PRO A 157 20.35 -25.99 -19.67
C PRO A 157 19.69 -24.63 -19.44
N ARG A 158 19.15 -24.43 -18.23
CA ARG A 158 18.75 -23.10 -17.73
C ARG A 158 20.01 -22.28 -17.49
N THR A 159 20.20 -21.24 -18.30
CA THR A 159 21.16 -20.18 -18.07
C THR A 159 20.68 -19.33 -16.90
N HIS A 160 21.32 -19.50 -15.73
CA HIS A 160 21.22 -18.55 -14.63
C HIS A 160 22.02 -17.29 -15.01
N GLY A 161 21.32 -16.28 -15.53
CA GLY A 161 21.86 -14.94 -15.69
C GLY A 161 22.01 -14.25 -14.34
N HIS A 162 23.24 -14.22 -13.81
CA HIS A 162 23.65 -13.26 -12.79
C HIS A 162 23.55 -11.84 -13.36
N PRO A 163 23.02 -10.84 -12.62
CA PRO A 163 23.16 -9.45 -13.01
C PRO A 163 24.57 -8.96 -12.64
N THR A 164 25.43 -8.84 -13.66
CA THR A 164 26.71 -8.13 -13.55
C THR A 164 26.44 -6.62 -13.41
N PRO A 165 27.16 -5.89 -12.53
CA PRO A 165 26.94 -4.47 -12.31
C PRO A 165 27.40 -3.66 -13.52
N GLY A 166 26.45 -2.96 -14.14
CA GLY A 166 26.71 -2.05 -15.25
C GLY A 166 27.59 -0.87 -14.82
N ARG A 167 28.78 -0.79 -15.42
CA ARG A 167 29.54 0.45 -15.59
C ARG A 167 28.70 1.44 -16.39
N TYR A 168 28.47 2.64 -15.85
CA TYR A 168 28.09 3.80 -16.66
C TYR A 168 29.34 4.61 -16.99
N PRO A 169 29.66 4.87 -18.27
CA PRO A 169 30.53 5.97 -18.64
C PRO A 169 29.74 7.29 -18.60
N LEU A 170 30.35 8.32 -18.02
CA LEU A 170 29.98 9.71 -18.28
C LEU A 170 30.06 9.96 -19.80
N LYS A 171 28.97 10.42 -20.40
CA LYS A 171 29.01 11.30 -21.57
C LYS A 171 27.90 12.32 -21.47
N GLU A 172 28.31 13.58 -21.45
CA GLU A 172 27.54 14.74 -21.87
C GLU A 172 27.24 14.57 -23.37
N ASP A 173 25.97 14.56 -23.76
CA ASP A 173 25.46 15.31 -24.92
C ASP A 173 23.95 15.09 -25.14
N SER A 174 23.22 16.20 -25.08
CA SER A 174 22.35 16.72 -26.13
C SER A 174 21.45 15.76 -26.94
N THR A 175 20.13 15.96 -26.77
CA THR A 175 19.06 15.77 -27.78
C THR A 175 18.55 14.35 -28.07
N SER A 176 17.41 13.98 -27.48
CA SER A 176 16.28 13.23 -28.12
C SER A 176 15.06 13.12 -27.18
N PRO A 177 13.81 13.12 -27.70
CA PRO A 177 12.58 13.30 -26.91
C PRO A 177 11.96 11.97 -26.42
N LEU A 178 11.24 12.06 -25.29
CA LEU A 178 10.43 10.97 -24.69
C LEU A 178 8.97 11.01 -25.21
N PRO A 179 8.24 9.88 -25.16
CA PRO A 179 6.99 9.69 -25.91
C PRO A 179 5.78 10.36 -25.25
N GLU A 180 4.88 10.84 -26.12
CA GLU A 180 3.59 11.43 -25.78
C GLU A 180 2.64 10.39 -25.14
N SER A 181 1.98 10.79 -24.05
CA SER A 181 0.84 10.08 -23.48
C SER A 181 -0.24 11.09 -23.10
N SER A 182 -1.26 11.11 -23.96
CA SER A 182 -2.70 11.22 -23.67
C SER A 182 -3.21 12.39 -22.83
N ASN A 183 -3.86 13.31 -23.55
CA ASN A 183 -4.62 14.46 -23.07
C ASN A 183 -5.75 14.10 -22.09
N THR A 184 -5.92 14.94 -21.06
CA THR A 184 -7.23 15.19 -20.45
C THR A 184 -7.34 16.69 -20.17
N THR A 185 -8.32 17.30 -20.84
CA THR A 185 -8.49 18.73 -21.06
C THR A 185 -8.99 19.47 -19.82
N THR A 186 -8.28 20.54 -19.43
CA THR A 186 -8.78 21.71 -18.67
C THR A 186 -8.15 22.96 -19.30
N PRO A 187 -8.79 24.16 -19.24
CA PRO A 187 -8.65 25.19 -20.27
C PRO A 187 -7.20 25.67 -20.42
N GLU A 188 -6.71 25.50 -21.64
CA GLU A 188 -5.33 25.74 -22.06
C GLU A 188 -5.04 27.24 -22.16
N THR A 189 -4.32 27.79 -21.18
CA THR A 189 -3.24 28.71 -21.55
C THR A 189 -2.16 27.86 -22.21
N ASN A 190 -2.03 27.97 -23.53
CA ASN A 190 -1.01 27.33 -24.36
C ASN A 190 0.40 27.83 -23.98
N ILE A 191 0.89 27.41 -22.81
CA ILE A 191 2.21 27.72 -22.30
C ILE A 191 3.12 26.55 -22.66
N SER A 192 4.11 26.80 -23.52
CA SER A 192 5.06 25.77 -23.95
C SER A 192 5.73 25.07 -22.75
N PRO A 193 6.11 23.79 -22.85
CA PRO A 193 6.78 23.05 -21.76
C PRO A 193 8.06 23.73 -21.26
N ILE A 194 8.76 24.45 -22.15
CA ILE A 194 9.94 25.25 -21.83
C ILE A 194 9.55 26.41 -20.91
N GLN A 195 8.48 27.13 -21.24
CA GLN A 195 8.02 28.25 -20.44
C GLN A 195 7.47 27.81 -19.08
N GLN A 196 6.80 26.66 -19.00
CA GLN A 196 6.40 26.07 -17.71
C GLN A 196 7.61 25.71 -16.82
N ARG A 197 8.71 25.23 -17.41
CA ARG A 197 9.95 24.94 -16.68
C ARG A 197 10.58 26.23 -16.16
N THR A 198 10.70 27.25 -17.00
CA THR A 198 11.25 28.56 -16.63
C THR A 198 10.46 29.19 -15.49
N THR A 199 9.13 29.19 -15.57
CA THR A 199 8.24 29.70 -14.52
C THR A 199 8.41 28.98 -13.18
N ARG A 200 8.57 27.64 -13.18
CA ARG A 200 8.79 26.86 -11.96
C ARG A 200 10.16 27.12 -11.34
N THR A 201 11.20 27.30 -12.16
CA THR A 201 12.54 27.64 -11.68
C THR A 201 12.55 29.02 -11.00
N LEU A 202 11.88 30.02 -11.60
CA LEU A 202 11.78 31.35 -11.01
C LEU A 202 11.10 31.34 -9.65
N GLU A 203 9.99 30.61 -9.49
CA GLU A 203 9.34 30.48 -8.18
C GLU A 203 10.21 29.72 -7.17
N ALA A 204 10.97 28.70 -7.61
CA ALA A 204 11.91 27.99 -6.74
C ALA A 204 13.03 28.91 -6.26
N GLU A 205 13.64 29.68 -7.17
CA GLU A 205 14.68 30.65 -6.84
C GLU A 205 14.14 31.74 -5.89
N ARG A 206 12.95 32.29 -6.17
CA ARG A 206 12.30 33.28 -5.30
C ARG A 206 12.12 32.76 -3.88
N GLN A 207 11.72 31.49 -3.72
CA GLN A 207 11.59 30.89 -2.39
C GLN A 207 12.96 30.63 -1.74
N LEU A 208 13.90 30.03 -2.47
CA LEU A 208 15.22 29.64 -1.95
C LEU A 208 16.11 30.85 -1.63
N GLN A 209 15.89 31.99 -2.26
CA GLN A 209 16.55 33.27 -1.95
C GLN A 209 16.04 33.91 -0.66
N ASN A 210 14.93 33.44 -0.10
CA ASN A 210 14.41 33.97 1.16
C ASN A 210 15.27 33.48 2.34
N THR A 211 16.23 34.31 2.74
CA THR A 211 17.19 34.03 3.81
C THR A 211 16.59 33.99 5.21
N ALA A 212 15.34 34.46 5.38
CA ALA A 212 14.63 34.28 6.64
C ALA A 212 14.25 32.81 6.88
N PHE A 213 14.15 31.99 5.83
CA PHE A 213 13.75 30.58 5.92
C PHE A 213 14.80 29.60 5.42
N TYR A 214 15.65 29.99 4.45
CA TYR A 214 16.61 29.11 3.81
C TYR A 214 18.04 29.62 3.98
N GLN A 215 18.97 28.68 4.12
CA GLN A 215 20.40 28.94 4.14
C GLN A 215 21.08 28.11 3.04
N LEU A 216 21.93 28.76 2.25
CA LEU A 216 22.74 28.08 1.27
C LEU A 216 23.78 27.20 1.96
N ILE A 217 23.91 25.96 1.49
CA ILE A 217 24.92 25.01 1.96
C ILE A 217 25.97 24.80 0.88
N GLU A 218 27.25 24.83 1.26
CA GLU A 218 28.35 24.64 0.32
C GLU A 218 28.48 23.19 -0.16
N ARG A 219 28.09 22.23 0.69
CA ARG A 219 28.24 20.80 0.44
C ARG A 219 27.00 20.03 0.86
N PRO A 220 26.68 18.91 0.19
CA PRO A 220 25.56 18.09 0.60
C PRO A 220 25.77 17.49 2.00
N ILE A 221 24.84 17.78 2.91
CA ILE A 221 24.89 17.32 4.30
C ILE A 221 24.75 15.79 4.39
N TYR A 222 24.02 15.19 3.44
CA TYR A 222 23.64 13.78 3.49
C TYR A 222 24.86 12.84 3.51
N LEU A 223 25.99 13.24 2.90
CA LEU A 223 27.21 12.43 2.91
C LEU A 223 27.75 12.22 4.33
N ARG A 224 27.68 13.26 5.17
CA ARG A 224 28.12 13.20 6.57
C ARG A 224 27.09 12.44 7.42
N SER A 225 25.80 12.72 7.25
CA SER A 225 24.76 12.04 8.03
C SER A 225 24.69 10.55 7.71
N THR A 226 24.85 10.13 6.44
CA THR A 226 24.92 8.72 6.06
C THR A 226 26.00 7.97 6.86
N ALA A 227 27.21 8.54 6.96
CA ALA A 227 28.31 7.91 7.69
C ALA A 227 28.02 7.79 9.19
N LEU A 228 27.45 8.84 9.79
CA LEU A 228 27.06 8.84 11.21
C LEU A 228 25.96 7.82 11.48
N ILE A 229 24.89 7.82 10.68
CA ILE A 229 23.78 6.89 10.81
C ILE A 229 24.26 5.44 10.71
N LYS A 230 25.07 5.12 9.70
CA LYS A 230 25.66 3.78 9.53
C LYS A 230 26.46 3.35 10.76
N ARG A 231 27.24 4.26 11.35
CA ARG A 231 28.00 3.99 12.57
C ARG A 231 27.08 3.70 13.76
N GLU A 232 26.05 4.51 13.98
CA GLU A 232 25.12 4.31 15.09
C GLU A 232 24.32 3.01 14.94
N LEU A 233 23.82 2.71 13.74
CA LEU A 233 23.12 1.45 13.47
C LEU A 233 24.01 0.22 13.70
N LEU A 234 25.29 0.29 13.32
CA LEU A 234 26.27 -0.76 13.62
C LEU A 234 26.50 -0.93 15.12
N GLN A 235 26.55 0.17 15.89
CA GLN A 235 26.65 0.09 17.36
C GLN A 235 25.39 -0.53 17.98
N MET A 236 24.20 -0.19 17.49
CA MET A 236 22.95 -0.78 17.96
C MET A 236 22.89 -2.29 17.70
N GLU A 237 23.36 -2.74 16.54
CA GLU A 237 23.49 -4.17 16.23
C GLU A 237 24.47 -4.86 17.19
N ARG A 238 25.66 -4.29 17.41
CA ARG A 238 26.66 -4.85 18.34
C ARG A 238 26.17 -4.96 19.77
N LYS A 239 25.29 -4.05 20.19
CA LYS A 239 24.62 -4.07 21.50
C LYS A 239 23.38 -4.99 21.53
N ASN A 240 23.12 -5.74 20.45
CA ASN A 240 21.94 -6.60 20.27
C ASN A 240 20.60 -5.86 20.43
N LEU A 241 20.55 -4.54 20.18
CA LEU A 241 19.32 -3.75 20.21
C LEU A 241 18.51 -3.91 18.93
N ILE A 242 19.19 -4.22 17.82
CA ILE A 242 18.60 -4.53 16.53
C ILE A 242 19.31 -5.74 15.92
N THR A 243 18.59 -6.49 15.11
CA THR A 243 19.16 -7.58 14.31
C THR A 243 19.91 -7.04 13.09
N LYS A 244 20.81 -7.85 12.53
CA LYS A 244 21.48 -7.55 11.24
C LYS A 244 20.49 -7.18 10.14
N ARG A 245 19.40 -7.95 10.01
CA ARG A 245 18.34 -7.70 9.01
C ARG A 245 17.68 -6.33 9.22
N GLN A 246 17.41 -5.93 10.46
CA GLN A 246 16.88 -4.61 10.77
C GLN A 246 17.90 -3.52 10.47
N ARG A 247 19.17 -3.69 10.83
CA ARG A 247 20.25 -2.75 10.47
C ARG A 247 20.33 -2.55 8.96
N ASP A 248 20.31 -3.63 8.18
CA ASP A 248 20.41 -3.59 6.72
C ASP A 248 19.21 -2.82 6.12
N TYR A 249 17.99 -3.09 6.60
CA TYR A 249 16.79 -2.34 6.21
C TYR A 249 16.86 -0.85 6.59
N LEU A 250 17.27 -0.53 7.83
CA LEU A 250 17.35 0.83 8.33
C LEU A 250 18.44 1.65 7.63
N THR A 251 19.49 1.00 7.14
CA THR A 251 20.60 1.64 6.42
C THR A 251 20.17 2.13 5.02
N GLY A 252 19.23 1.43 4.39
CA GLY A 252 18.73 1.75 3.05
C GLY A 252 19.72 1.51 1.92
N ASP A 253 19.45 2.11 0.76
CA ASP A 253 20.19 1.89 -0.47
C ASP A 253 21.62 2.47 -0.43
N THR A 254 22.53 1.81 -1.17
CA THR A 254 23.90 2.29 -1.41
C THR A 254 24.15 2.36 -2.93
N PRO A 255 24.45 3.55 -3.51
CA PRO A 255 24.62 4.85 -2.84
C PRO A 255 23.28 5.45 -2.38
N THR A 256 23.33 6.22 -1.28
CA THR A 256 22.17 6.95 -0.77
C THR A 256 21.70 8.00 -1.78
N ARG A 257 20.37 8.08 -1.98
CA ARG A 257 19.78 9.09 -2.86
C ARG A 257 19.76 10.47 -2.20
N ARG A 258 20.15 11.50 -2.96
CA ARG A 258 20.00 12.89 -2.54
C ARG A 258 18.52 13.26 -2.42
N ARG A 259 18.17 14.04 -1.39
CA ARG A 259 16.83 14.64 -1.29
C ARG A 259 16.64 15.67 -2.39
N CYS A 260 15.48 15.64 -3.03
CA CYS A 260 15.14 16.55 -4.11
C CYS A 260 14.06 17.54 -3.64
N PHE A 261 14.25 18.82 -3.98
CA PHE A 261 13.28 19.88 -3.75
C PHE A 261 12.31 19.95 -4.94
N TYR A 262 11.02 19.91 -4.64
CA TYR A 262 9.93 20.03 -5.60
C TYR A 262 8.98 21.14 -5.16
N LEU A 263 8.29 21.73 -6.13
CA LEU A 263 7.22 22.69 -5.89
C LEU A 263 5.89 22.10 -6.36
N LEU A 264 4.90 22.09 -5.47
CA LEU A 264 3.52 21.81 -5.83
C LEU A 264 2.75 23.14 -5.99
N PRO A 265 2.22 23.46 -7.19
CA PRO A 265 1.47 24.69 -7.43
C PRO A 265 0.24 24.84 -6.52
N LYS A 266 0.08 25.99 -5.86
CA LYS A 266 -1.12 26.32 -5.08
C LYS A 266 -2.12 27.11 -5.93
N ILE A 267 -2.69 26.46 -6.95
CA ILE A 267 -3.63 27.08 -7.92
C ILE A 267 -4.94 27.61 -7.30
N HIS A 268 -5.26 27.23 -6.06
CA HIS A 268 -6.44 27.68 -5.33
C HIS A 268 -6.28 29.09 -4.72
N LYS A 269 -5.09 29.70 -4.81
CA LYS A 269 -4.87 31.08 -4.37
C LYS A 269 -5.36 32.05 -5.44
N ASP A 270 -5.81 33.22 -5.03
CA ASP A 270 -6.24 34.27 -5.96
C ASP A 270 -5.14 34.57 -7.00
N PRO A 271 -5.42 34.40 -8.31
CA PRO A 271 -4.44 34.65 -9.37
C PRO A 271 -3.82 36.05 -9.35
N SER A 272 -4.52 37.06 -8.84
CA SER A 272 -3.98 38.42 -8.71
C SER A 272 -2.85 38.53 -7.67
N THR A 273 -2.80 37.58 -6.72
CA THR A 273 -1.82 37.54 -5.62
C THR A 273 -0.63 36.61 -5.89
N TRP A 274 -0.60 36.00 -7.07
CA TRP A 274 0.46 35.10 -7.46
C TRP A 274 1.80 35.84 -7.63
N PRO A 275 2.96 35.19 -7.36
CA PRO A 275 4.29 35.77 -7.58
C PRO A 275 4.46 36.47 -8.93
N LEU A 276 3.87 35.89 -9.97
CA LEU A 276 3.60 36.56 -11.23
C LEU A 276 2.08 36.50 -11.46
N PRO A 277 1.36 37.63 -11.35
CA PRO A 277 -0.10 37.66 -11.41
C PRO A 277 -0.63 36.93 -12.64
N PHE A 278 -1.61 36.05 -12.43
CA PHE A 278 -2.26 35.22 -13.46
C PHE A 278 -1.35 34.25 -14.24
N GLU A 279 -0.05 34.18 -13.94
CA GLU A 279 0.90 33.34 -14.66
C GLU A 279 1.54 32.26 -13.80
N THR A 280 2.01 32.61 -12.59
CA THR A 280 2.86 31.73 -11.77
C THR A 280 2.24 31.51 -10.39
N PRO A 281 1.48 30.44 -10.16
CA PRO A 281 0.94 30.16 -8.83
C PRO A 281 2.05 29.96 -7.80
N PRO A 282 1.86 30.39 -6.54
CA PRO A 282 2.85 30.18 -5.50
C PRO A 282 3.09 28.68 -5.27
N GLY A 283 4.35 28.30 -5.10
CA GLY A 283 4.73 26.92 -4.87
C GLY A 283 4.57 26.49 -3.41
N ARG A 284 4.10 25.27 -3.15
CA ARG A 284 4.32 24.59 -1.86
C ARG A 284 5.65 23.83 -1.96
N PRO A 285 6.66 24.18 -1.17
CA PRO A 285 7.91 23.43 -1.14
C PRO A 285 7.67 22.03 -0.59
N ILE A 286 8.21 21.02 -1.27
CA ILE A 286 8.18 19.61 -0.89
C ILE A 286 9.59 19.06 -1.02
N ILE A 287 10.11 18.46 0.05
CA ILE A 287 11.40 17.76 0.02
C ILE A 287 11.11 16.27 -0.04
N SER A 288 11.53 15.61 -1.11
CA SER A 288 11.41 14.16 -1.23
C SER A 288 12.45 13.46 -0.36
N ASP A 289 11.97 12.60 0.55
CA ASP A 289 12.80 11.75 1.40
C ASP A 289 13.00 10.33 0.83
N CYS A 290 12.48 10.06 -0.38
CA CYS A 290 12.49 8.71 -0.94
C CYS A 290 13.92 8.22 -1.20
N GLY A 291 14.31 7.11 -0.55
CA GLY A 291 15.66 6.52 -0.69
C GLY A 291 16.78 7.35 -0.07
N SER A 292 16.45 8.30 0.81
CA SER A 292 17.44 9.04 1.60
C SER A 292 18.07 8.17 2.69
N GLU A 293 19.09 8.69 3.36
CA GLU A 293 19.81 8.01 4.44
C GLU A 293 18.96 7.76 5.69
N THR A 294 17.83 8.45 5.80
CA THR A 294 16.89 8.28 6.91
C THR A 294 15.63 7.54 6.50
N TYR A 295 15.44 7.20 5.22
CA TYR A 295 14.15 6.72 4.72
C TYR A 295 13.64 5.46 5.46
N GLY A 296 14.48 4.44 5.60
CA GLY A 296 14.13 3.21 6.32
C GLY A 296 13.89 3.46 7.81
N ILE A 297 14.62 4.39 8.42
CA ILE A 297 14.43 4.81 9.81
C ILE A 297 13.07 5.51 9.97
N SER A 298 12.76 6.48 9.10
CA SER A 298 11.50 7.20 9.09
C SER A 298 10.32 6.24 8.94
N GLN A 299 10.38 5.29 8.01
CA GLN A 299 9.35 4.25 7.85
C GLN A 299 9.17 3.42 9.13
N ARG A 300 10.28 3.02 9.74
CA ARG A 300 10.23 2.23 10.97
C ARG A 300 9.61 3.01 12.13
N LEU A 301 9.99 4.27 12.29
CA LEU A 301 9.43 5.15 13.32
C LEU A 301 7.94 5.37 13.08
N ASP A 302 7.52 5.60 11.83
CA ASP A 302 6.11 5.85 11.49
C ASP A 302 5.20 4.66 11.88
N ILE A 303 5.66 3.42 11.70
CA ILE A 303 4.93 2.23 12.16
C ILE A 303 4.61 2.28 13.66
N HIS A 304 5.54 2.81 14.47
CA HIS A 304 5.38 2.91 15.92
C HIS A 304 4.66 4.18 16.36
N LEU A 305 4.80 5.28 15.63
CA LEU A 305 4.20 6.57 15.97
C LEU A 305 2.76 6.70 15.46
N ARG A 306 2.42 6.12 14.32
CA ARG A 306 1.09 6.24 13.71
C ARG A 306 -0.07 5.81 14.65
N PRO A 307 0.02 4.72 15.42
CA PRO A 307 -1.02 4.34 16.38
C PRO A 307 -1.19 5.32 17.55
N LEU A 308 -0.16 6.12 17.84
CA LEU A 308 -0.21 7.17 18.85
C LEU A 308 -0.75 8.47 18.25
N ALA A 309 -0.37 8.77 17.02
CA ALA A 309 -0.89 9.90 16.26
C ALA A 309 -2.40 9.79 16.03
N SER A 310 -2.99 8.61 15.95
CA SER A 310 -4.46 8.50 15.82
C SER A 310 -5.23 8.69 17.14
N LYS A 311 -4.55 8.88 18.27
CA LYS A 311 -5.17 9.00 19.60
C LYS A 311 -5.29 10.43 20.13
N HIS A 312 -4.61 11.39 19.52
CA HIS A 312 -4.78 12.79 19.93
C HIS A 312 -6.05 13.35 19.28
N ASN A 313 -6.77 14.21 20.00
CA ASN A 313 -7.89 14.93 19.44
C ASN A 313 -7.38 15.79 18.28
N SER A 314 -7.80 15.48 17.05
CA SER A 314 -7.42 16.19 15.83
C SER A 314 -8.09 17.56 15.69
N HIS A 315 -8.92 17.93 16.66
CA HIS A 315 -9.62 19.21 16.73
C HIS A 315 -9.33 19.84 18.10
N LEU A 316 -8.74 21.04 18.07
CA LEU A 316 -8.81 22.02 19.14
C LEU A 316 -9.87 23.05 18.76
#